data_AF-A0A967W7U2-F1
#
_entry.id   AF-A0A967W7U2-F1
#
_cell.length_a   1.000
_cell.length_b   1.000
_cell.length_c   1.000
_cell.angle_alpha   90.00
_cell.angle_beta   90.00
_cell.angle_gamma   90.00
#
_symmetry.space_group_name_H-M   'P 1'
#
loop_
_entity.id
_entity.type
_entity.pdbx_description
1 polymer ?
#
loop_
_entity_poly.entity_id
_entity_poly.type
_entity_poly.pdbx_seq_one_letter_code
_entity_poly.pdbx_strand_id
1 'polypeptide(L)'
;MAIIIERNQGLIRQSEEQFGLECPYCGVYSHMTPQSVPDFDKIQKDQPKHVGLVYQCDACNAPVFLRFAVKQYSNDAVELYRNFFELERPKERFSFSYLPKHTETLFREALSCYSNNNFNAFASMCRRTASSAFAVMGERGKLRAF
;
A
#
# COMPACT_ATOMS: atom_id res chain seq x y z
N MET A 1 14.61 19.42 -0.37
CA MET A 1 15.32 18.24 -0.93
C MET A 1 14.42 17.56 -1.93
N ALA A 2 14.89 17.42 -3.15
CA ALA A 2 14.13 16.85 -4.25
C ALA A 2 14.41 15.35 -4.40
N ILE A 3 13.46 14.62 -4.99
CA ILE A 3 13.72 13.29 -5.53
C ILE A 3 14.08 13.50 -7.00
N ILE A 4 15.27 13.07 -7.43
CA ILE A 4 15.77 13.35 -8.77
C ILE A 4 16.03 12.04 -9.49
N ILE A 5 15.59 11.94 -10.74
CA ILE A 5 16.03 10.88 -11.66
C ILE A 5 17.00 11.52 -12.64
N GLU A 6 18.28 11.21 -12.52
CA GLU A 6 19.32 11.65 -13.45
C GLU A 6 19.55 10.62 -14.55
N ARG A 7 19.92 11.11 -15.73
CA ARG A 7 20.09 10.29 -16.94
C ARG A 7 21.04 9.11 -16.78
N ASN A 8 22.18 9.30 -16.12
CA ASN A 8 23.24 8.29 -16.03
C ASN A 8 23.37 7.63 -14.65
N GLN A 9 22.80 8.25 -13.61
CA GLN A 9 22.93 7.78 -12.23
C GLN A 9 21.64 7.15 -11.70
N GLY A 10 20.51 7.31 -12.41
CA GLY A 10 19.21 6.85 -11.96
C GLY A 10 18.68 7.72 -10.81
N LEU A 11 18.07 7.08 -9.81
CA LEU A 11 17.46 7.80 -8.70
C LEU A 11 18.51 8.34 -7.73
N ILE A 12 18.66 9.66 -7.68
CA ILE A 12 19.50 10.36 -6.71
C ILE A 12 18.63 10.94 -5.60
N ARG A 13 19.02 10.67 -4.37
CA ARG A 13 18.50 11.35 -3.18
C ARG A 13 19.53 12.38 -2.72
N GLN A 14 19.11 13.63 -2.58
CA GLN A 14 19.98 14.73 -2.14
C GLN A 14 20.39 14.65 -0.65
N SER A 15 19.96 13.62 0.09
CA SER A 15 20.32 13.42 1.50
C SER A 15 20.49 11.93 1.80
N GLU A 16 21.42 11.61 2.72
CA GLU A 16 21.61 10.27 3.29
C GLU A 16 20.42 9.78 4.15
N GLU A 17 19.40 10.60 4.37
CA GLU A 17 18.17 10.17 5.04
C GLU A 17 17.51 9.01 4.28
N GLN A 18 17.47 7.86 4.96
CA GLN A 18 16.78 6.67 4.48
C GLN A 18 15.28 6.95 4.42
N PHE A 19 14.68 6.79 3.24
CA PHE A 19 13.24 6.89 3.06
C PHE A 19 12.53 5.79 3.84
N GLY A 20 11.64 6.17 4.74
CA GLY A 20 10.87 5.26 5.57
C GLY A 20 9.39 5.57 5.51
N LEU A 21 8.56 4.52 5.44
CA LEU A 21 7.10 4.60 5.51
C LEU A 21 6.53 3.32 6.12
N GLU A 22 5.27 3.37 6.50
CA GLU A 22 4.55 2.18 6.97
C GLU A 22 4.25 1.27 5.78
N CYS A 23 4.88 0.09 5.74
CA CYS A 23 4.72 -0.82 4.61
C CYS A 23 3.25 -1.27 4.48
N PRO A 24 2.61 -1.09 3.30
CA PRO A 24 1.21 -1.48 3.12
C PRO A 24 0.98 -3.01 3.20
N TYR A 25 2.05 -3.81 3.08
CA TYR A 25 1.98 -5.28 3.10
C TYR A 25 2.09 -5.88 4.51
N CYS A 26 3.07 -5.42 5.30
CA CYS A 26 3.33 -5.95 6.64
C CYS A 26 2.90 -5.02 7.79
N GLY A 27 2.58 -3.75 7.51
CA GLY A 27 2.16 -2.77 8.51
C GLY A 27 3.29 -2.26 9.42
N VAL A 28 4.55 -2.61 9.14
CA VAL A 28 5.72 -2.16 9.89
C VAL A 28 6.26 -0.88 9.27
N TYR A 29 6.55 0.12 10.10
CA TYR A 29 7.34 1.28 9.67
C TYR A 29 8.78 0.83 9.43
N SER A 30 9.22 0.90 8.18
CA SER A 30 10.50 0.37 7.73
C SER A 30 11.14 1.31 6.73
N HIS A 31 12.46 1.22 6.62
CA HIS A 31 13.19 1.79 5.50
C HIS A 31 12.82 1.07 4.18
N MET A 32 12.96 1.84 3.10
CA MET A 32 12.51 1.53 1.76
C MET A 32 13.66 1.76 0.77
N THR A 33 14.16 0.65 0.23
CA THR A 33 15.28 0.63 -0.71
C THR A 33 14.79 0.70 -2.16
N PRO A 34 15.27 1.62 -3.01
CA PRO A 34 14.86 1.66 -4.41
C PRO A 34 15.15 0.32 -5.11
N GLN A 35 14.13 -0.29 -5.72
CA GLN A 35 14.26 -1.57 -6.42
C GLN A 35 14.09 -1.42 -7.93
N SER A 36 13.19 -0.54 -8.38
CA SER A 36 12.99 -0.24 -9.80
C SER A 36 12.71 1.24 -10.00
N VAL A 37 13.49 1.84 -10.90
CA VAL A 37 13.40 3.24 -11.30
C VAL A 37 13.20 3.25 -12.81
N PRO A 38 12.19 3.96 -13.35
CA PRO A 38 12.00 4.03 -14.79
C PRO A 38 13.17 4.75 -15.46
N ASP A 39 13.44 4.35 -16.71
CA ASP A 39 14.50 4.91 -17.53
C ASP A 39 14.28 6.40 -17.83
N PHE A 40 15.33 7.20 -17.67
CA PHE A 40 15.29 8.65 -17.86
C PHE A 40 14.87 9.02 -19.27
N ASP A 41 15.47 8.41 -20.30
CA ASP A 41 15.23 8.79 -21.70
C ASP A 41 13.77 8.56 -22.08
N LYS A 42 13.14 7.50 -21.55
CA LYS A 42 11.70 7.27 -21.69
C LYS A 42 10.84 8.33 -20.99
N ILE A 43 11.16 8.66 -19.73
CA ILE A 43 10.43 9.69 -18.99
C ILE A 43 10.55 11.04 -19.70
N GLN A 44 11.74 11.41 -20.17
CA GLN A 44 12.02 12.67 -20.86
C GLN A 44 11.28 12.77 -22.20
N LYS A 45 11.19 11.66 -22.93
CA LYS A 45 10.48 11.59 -24.21
C LYS A 45 8.97 11.73 -24.04
N ASP A 46 8.37 11.00 -23.11
CA ASP A 46 6.92 10.91 -22.96
C ASP A 46 6.33 12.02 -22.07
N GLN A 47 7.19 12.70 -21.29
CA GLN A 47 6.85 13.76 -20.33
C GLN A 47 5.58 13.49 -19.51
N PRO A 48 5.46 12.34 -18.80
CA PRO A 48 4.29 12.06 -18.00
C PRO A 48 4.13 13.04 -16.84
N LYS A 49 2.89 13.32 -16.43
CA LYS A 49 2.63 14.15 -15.22
C LYS A 49 3.07 13.46 -13.92
N HIS A 50 3.18 12.13 -13.96
CA HIS A 50 3.52 11.30 -12.81
C HIS A 50 4.51 10.20 -13.19
N VAL A 51 5.42 9.87 -12.27
CA VAL A 51 6.39 8.79 -12.40
C VAL A 51 6.18 7.80 -11.28
N GLY A 52 6.12 6.51 -11.62
CA GLY A 52 6.05 5.41 -10.65
C GLY A 52 7.44 4.92 -10.27
N LEU A 53 7.70 4.72 -8.98
CA LEU A 53 8.91 4.10 -8.44
C LEU A 53 8.51 2.86 -7.64
N VAL A 54 9.34 1.82 -7.70
CA VAL A 54 9.18 0.63 -6.85
C VAL A 54 10.27 0.63 -5.80
N TYR A 55 9.86 0.53 -4.54
CA TYR A 55 10.72 0.38 -3.39
C TYR A 55 10.54 -0.99 -2.76
N GLN A 56 11.62 -1.59 -2.26
CA GLN A 56 11.55 -2.79 -1.45
C GLN A 56 11.47 -2.40 0.03
N CYS A 57 10.53 -2.99 0.76
CA CYS A 57 10.49 -2.87 2.22
C CYS A 57 11.58 -3.72 2.86
N ASP A 58 12.44 -3.11 3.68
CA ASP A 58 13.55 -3.83 4.32
C ASP A 58 13.07 -4.86 5.38
N ALA A 59 11.86 -4.70 5.93
CA ALA A 59 11.32 -5.62 6.94
C ALA A 59 10.70 -6.91 6.35
N CYS A 60 10.04 -6.84 5.19
CA CYS A 60 9.31 -7.99 4.61
C CYS A 60 9.69 -8.30 3.16
N ASN A 61 10.60 -7.53 2.56
CA ASN A 61 11.03 -7.63 1.16
C ASN A 61 9.91 -7.46 0.12
N ALA A 62 8.74 -6.94 0.52
CA ALA A 62 7.65 -6.69 -0.40
C ALA A 62 7.94 -5.45 -1.29
N PRO A 63 7.58 -5.49 -2.59
CA PRO A 63 7.68 -4.35 -3.49
C PRO A 63 6.51 -3.37 -3.25
N VAL A 64 6.82 -2.13 -2.88
CA VAL A 64 5.91 -1.02 -2.64
C VAL A 64 5.97 -0.03 -3.81
N PHE A 65 4.84 0.19 -4.46
CA PHE A 65 4.67 1.01 -5.63
C PHE A 65 4.20 2.42 -5.25
N LEU A 66 5.07 3.39 -5.47
CA LEU A 66 4.80 4.78 -5.16
C LEU A 66 4.72 5.62 -6.43
N ARG A 67 3.72 6.49 -6.52
CA ARG A 67 3.54 7.40 -7.65
C ARG A 67 3.86 8.83 -7.22
N PHE A 68 4.80 9.46 -7.90
CA PHE A 68 5.23 10.84 -7.64
C PHE A 68 4.77 11.76 -8.76
N ALA A 69 4.43 13.01 -8.44
CA ALA A 69 4.19 14.04 -9.45
C ALA A 69 5.52 14.61 -9.94
N VAL A 70 5.61 14.93 -11.23
CA VAL A 70 6.79 15.60 -11.79
C VAL A 70 6.72 17.09 -11.48
N LYS A 71 7.81 17.62 -10.94
CA LYS A 71 7.96 19.05 -10.64
C LYS A 71 8.59 19.79 -11.82
N GLN A 72 9.65 19.25 -12.39
CA GLN A 72 10.38 19.90 -13.48
C GLN A 72 11.13 18.88 -14.35
N TYR A 73 11.13 19.13 -15.65
CA TYR A 73 11.98 18.46 -16.63
C TYR A 73 13.20 19.33 -16.96
N SER A 74 14.39 18.77 -16.84
CA SER A 74 15.65 19.36 -17.32
C SER A 74 16.27 18.47 -18.39
N ASN A 75 17.35 18.92 -19.02
CA ASN A 75 18.01 18.14 -20.08
C ASN A 75 18.61 16.82 -19.58
N ASP A 76 19.12 16.80 -18.34
CA ASP A 76 19.82 15.63 -17.76
C ASP A 76 19.19 15.11 -16.46
N ALA A 77 18.09 15.73 -16.00
CA ALA A 77 17.45 15.39 -14.74
C ALA A 77 15.92 15.63 -14.77
N VAL A 78 15.17 14.73 -14.14
CA VAL A 78 13.74 14.90 -13.86
C VAL A 78 13.58 15.07 -12.35
N GLU A 79 13.03 16.21 -11.95
CA GLU A 79 12.75 16.51 -10.55
C GLU A 79 11.32 16.09 -10.21
N LEU A 80 11.17 15.28 -9.15
CA LEU A 80 9.88 14.82 -8.63
C LEU A 80 9.54 15.56 -7.34
N TYR A 81 8.25 15.80 -7.12
CA TYR A 81 7.78 16.26 -5.82
C TYR A 81 7.97 15.19 -4.74
N ARG A 82 8.00 15.61 -3.48
CA ARG A 82 8.14 14.70 -2.32
C ARG A 82 6.86 13.94 -1.98
N ASN A 83 5.71 14.56 -2.22
CA ASN A 83 4.43 13.92 -1.96
C ASN A 83 4.25 12.79 -2.98
N PHE A 84 3.96 11.61 -2.45
CA PHE A 84 3.65 10.43 -3.23
C PHE A 84 2.21 10.02 -2.98
N PHE A 85 1.70 9.25 -3.92
CA PHE A 85 0.47 8.50 -3.78
C PHE A 85 0.84 7.03 -3.62
N GLU A 86 0.41 6.44 -2.51
CA GLU A 86 0.42 4.98 -2.33
C GLU A 86 -0.61 4.38 -3.30
N LEU A 87 -0.17 3.38 -4.06
CA LEU A 87 -1.04 2.68 -5.01
C LEU A 87 -1.70 1.46 -4.35
N GLU A 88 -1.01 0.86 -3.37
CA GLU A 88 -1.55 -0.20 -2.55
C GLU A 88 -2.57 0.34 -1.54
N ARG A 89 -3.56 -0.51 -1.24
CA ARG A 89 -4.39 -0.30 -0.06
C ARG A 89 -3.74 -1.04 1.11
N PRO A 90 -3.33 -0.34 2.18
CA PRO A 90 -2.87 -1.03 3.37
C PRO A 90 -3.96 -1.99 3.89
N LYS A 91 -3.55 -3.03 4.60
CA LYS A 91 -4.49 -3.89 5.31
C LYS A 91 -5.21 -3.07 6.37
N GLU A 92 -6.54 -3.08 6.34
CA GLU A 92 -7.36 -2.38 7.32
C GLU A 92 -7.01 -2.86 8.74
N ARG A 93 -6.70 -1.91 9.61
CA ARG A 93 -6.39 -2.18 11.02
C ARG A 93 -7.70 -2.34 11.78
N PHE A 94 -7.89 -3.52 12.37
CA PHE A 94 -9.08 -3.84 13.14
C PHE A 94 -8.73 -4.56 14.43
N SER A 95 -9.43 -4.22 15.52
CA SER A 95 -9.28 -4.93 16.79
C SER A 95 -10.14 -6.19 16.77
N PHE A 96 -9.51 -7.37 16.85
CA PHE A 96 -10.21 -8.65 16.82
C PHE A 96 -10.46 -9.24 18.22
N SER A 97 -10.03 -8.56 19.30
CA SER A 97 -10.00 -9.13 20.66
C SER A 97 -11.36 -9.56 21.21
N TYR A 98 -12.44 -8.97 20.71
CA TYR A 98 -13.81 -9.28 21.12
C TYR A 98 -14.50 -10.32 20.23
N LEU A 99 -13.84 -10.75 19.14
CA LEU A 99 -14.41 -11.72 18.22
C LEU A 99 -14.04 -13.15 18.63
N PRO A 100 -14.97 -14.11 18.52
CA PRO A 100 -14.63 -15.52 18.58
C PRO A 100 -13.61 -15.88 17.50
N LYS A 101 -12.67 -16.78 17.81
CA LYS A 101 -11.53 -17.13 16.94
C LYS A 101 -11.92 -17.47 15.50
N HIS A 102 -13.01 -18.22 15.31
CA HIS A 102 -13.49 -18.58 13.96
C HIS A 102 -14.00 -17.36 13.19
N THR A 103 -14.80 -16.51 13.83
CA THR A 103 -15.30 -15.26 13.25
C THR A 103 -14.15 -14.30 12.94
N GLU A 104 -13.15 -14.23 13.81
CA GLU A 104 -11.92 -13.46 13.58
C GLU A 104 -11.22 -13.90 12.30
N THR A 105 -11.00 -15.21 12.09
CA THR A 105 -10.34 -15.71 10.87
C THR A 105 -11.08 -15.30 9.60
N LEU A 106 -12.41 -15.47 9.59
CA LEU A 106 -13.26 -15.08 8.47
C LEU A 106 -13.20 -13.57 8.21
N PHE A 107 -13.14 -12.76 9.27
CA PHE A 107 -13.08 -11.31 9.13
C PHE A 107 -11.72 -10.83 8.65
N ARG A 108 -10.62 -11.45 9.11
CA ARG A 108 -9.26 -11.18 8.59
C ARG A 108 -9.16 -11.48 7.09
N GLU A 109 -9.77 -12.57 6.65
CA GLU A 109 -9.88 -12.91 5.23
C GLU A 109 -10.72 -11.88 4.47
N ALA A 110 -11.84 -11.41 5.03
CA ALA A 110 -12.64 -10.34 4.43
C ALA A 110 -11.81 -9.07 4.21
N LEU A 111 -11.11 -8.57 5.24
CA LEU A 111 -10.26 -7.39 5.12
C LEU A 111 -9.13 -7.59 4.09
N SER A 112 -8.58 -8.81 4.00
CA SER A 112 -7.60 -9.13 2.96
C SER A 112 -8.20 -9.08 1.56
N CYS A 113 -9.42 -9.57 1.34
CA CYS A 113 -10.11 -9.44 0.06
C CYS A 113 -10.35 -7.97 -0.31
N TYR A 114 -10.69 -7.13 0.68
CA TYR A 114 -10.90 -5.70 0.48
C TYR A 114 -9.62 -5.00 0.03
N SER A 115 -8.50 -5.20 0.74
CA SER A 115 -7.21 -4.58 0.39
C SER A 115 -6.68 -5.01 -0.99
N ASN A 116 -7.11 -6.17 -1.50
CA ASN A 116 -6.75 -6.67 -2.82
C ASN A 116 -7.78 -6.36 -3.93
N ASN A 117 -8.75 -5.46 -3.69
CA ASN A 117 -9.84 -5.11 -4.64
C ASN A 117 -10.71 -6.31 -5.10
N ASN A 118 -10.74 -7.40 -4.34
CA ASN A 118 -11.54 -8.58 -4.66
C ASN A 118 -12.96 -8.43 -4.08
N PHE A 119 -13.74 -7.49 -4.61
CA PHE A 119 -15.02 -7.08 -4.00
C PHE A 119 -16.07 -8.20 -3.90
N ASN A 120 -16.11 -9.11 -4.87
CA ASN A 120 -17.01 -10.26 -4.82
C ASN A 120 -16.63 -11.23 -3.70
N ALA A 121 -15.33 -11.50 -3.55
CA ALA A 121 -14.81 -12.34 -2.47
C ALA A 121 -15.02 -11.64 -1.12
N PHE A 122 -14.77 -10.33 -1.04
CA PHE A 122 -15.02 -9.52 0.16
C PHE A 122 -16.48 -9.62 0.60
N ALA A 123 -17.45 -9.40 -0.32
CA ALA A 123 -18.86 -9.51 -0.01
C ALA A 123 -19.25 -10.92 0.49
N SER A 124 -18.68 -11.96 -0.11
CA SER A 124 -18.88 -13.34 0.34
C SER A 124 -18.32 -13.57 1.75
N MET A 125 -17.11 -13.08 2.02
CA MET A 125 -16.46 -13.19 3.34
C MET A 125 -17.17 -12.38 4.42
N CYS A 126 -17.70 -11.20 4.10
CA CYS A 126 -18.55 -10.42 5.00
C CYS A 126 -19.81 -11.19 5.41
N ARG A 127 -20.50 -11.83 4.44
CA ARG A 127 -21.66 -12.69 4.74
C ARG A 127 -21.29 -13.85 5.65
N ARG A 128 -20.20 -14.56 5.36
CA ARG A 128 -19.72 -15.68 6.19
C ARG A 128 -19.35 -15.22 7.61
N THR A 129 -18.67 -14.08 7.73
CA THR A 129 -18.32 -13.46 9.01
C THR A 129 -19.56 -13.12 9.81
N ALA A 130 -20.55 -12.47 9.19
CA ALA A 130 -21.82 -12.11 9.84
C ALA A 130 -22.57 -13.37 10.31
N SER A 131 -22.72 -14.38 9.46
CA SER A 131 -23.34 -15.66 9.83
C SER A 131 -22.64 -16.32 11.03
N SER A 132 -21.30 -16.32 11.03
CA SER A 132 -20.49 -16.84 12.15
C SER A 132 -20.72 -16.05 13.44
N ALA A 133 -20.70 -14.71 13.37
CA ALA A 133 -20.95 -13.85 14.52
C ALA A 133 -22.36 -14.08 15.09
N PHE A 134 -23.37 -14.15 14.23
CA PHE A 134 -24.77 -14.39 14.63
C PHE A 134 -24.99 -15.77 15.24
N ALA A 135 -24.28 -16.80 14.76
CA ALA A 135 -24.33 -18.14 15.35
C ALA A 135 -23.82 -18.13 16.79
N VAL A 136 -22.74 -17.40 17.08
CA VAL A 136 -22.16 -17.33 18.42
C VAL A 136 -22.99 -16.47 19.37
N MET A 137 -23.60 -15.38 18.89
CA MET A 137 -24.42 -14.48 19.73
C MET A 137 -25.76 -15.09 20.17
N GLY A 138 -26.24 -16.15 19.51
CA GLY A 138 -27.56 -16.75 19.76
C GLY A 138 -28.74 -15.81 19.42
N GLU A 139 -29.98 -16.29 19.55
CA GLU A 139 -31.16 -15.52 19.12
C GLU A 139 -31.38 -14.21 19.90
N ARG A 140 -31.09 -14.22 21.21
CA ARG A 140 -31.18 -13.01 22.05
C ARG A 140 -30.14 -11.94 21.68
N GLY A 141 -28.95 -12.34 21.24
CA GLY A 141 -27.92 -11.42 20.78
C GLY A 141 -28.21 -10.84 19.41
N LYS A 142 -28.81 -11.63 18.50
CA LYS A 142 -29.24 -11.16 17.17
C LYS A 142 -30.25 -10.02 17.27
N LEU A 143 -31.25 -10.13 18.16
CA LEU A 143 -32.29 -9.11 18.35
C LEU A 143 -31.79 -7.76 18.92
N ARG A 144 -30.56 -7.72 19.49
CA ARG A 144 -29.94 -6.49 20.00
C ARG A 144 -29.02 -5.80 18.99
N ALA A 145 -28.62 -6.51 17.95
CA ALA A 145 -27.71 -5.99 16.92
C ALA A 145 -28.43 -5.24 15.79
N PHE A 146 -29.77 -5.28 15.78
CA PHE A 146 -30.65 -4.62 14.83
C PHE A 146 -31.62 -3.70 15.55
#